data_AF-A0A382FD54-F1
#
_entry.id   AF-A0A382FD54-F1
#
_cell.length_a   1.000
_cell.length_b   1.000
_cell.length_c   1.000
_cell.angle_alpha   90.00
_cell.angle_beta   90.00
_cell.angle_gamma   90.00
#
_symmetry.space_group_name_H-M   'P 1'
#
loop_
_entity.id
_entity.type
_entity.pdbx_description
1 polymer ?
#
loop_
_entity_poly.entity_id
_entity_poly.type
_entity_poly.pdbx_seq_one_letter_code
_entity_poly.pdbx_strand_id
1 'polypeptide(L)'
;MKNLLSKGKVKKTGTSSASGCGLSRRKFLFYSGTALTSGTVLLQIPGVLQAKEAHIATYPQKLIAKMSELKLDQPVIFNYPDDGASSTSILVKMGQKAGGGVGKQRDVVAFNTICTHQGG
;
A
#
# COMPACT_ATOMS: atom_id res chain seq x y z
N MET A 1 11.41 -78.77 -6.80
CA MET A 1 9.96 -78.62 -7.06
C MET A 1 9.37 -77.60 -6.09
N LYS A 2 9.27 -76.34 -6.50
CA LYS A 2 8.52 -75.28 -5.82
C LYS A 2 7.87 -74.45 -6.93
N ASN A 3 6.58 -74.65 -7.18
CA ASN A 3 5.82 -73.82 -8.11
C ASN A 3 4.83 -72.98 -7.31
N LEU A 4 5.11 -71.67 -7.27
CA LEU A 4 4.20 -70.66 -6.75
C LEU A 4 3.06 -70.48 -7.75
N LEU A 5 1.85 -70.82 -7.32
CA LEU A 5 0.61 -70.54 -8.03
C LEU A 5 0.23 -69.07 -7.86
N SER A 6 0.41 -68.31 -8.92
CA SER A 6 -0.19 -67.01 -9.17
C SER A 6 -1.72 -67.11 -9.19
N LYS A 7 -2.41 -66.27 -8.40
CA LYS A 7 -3.83 -65.97 -8.56
C LYS A 7 -4.07 -64.48 -8.39
N GLY A 8 -4.20 -63.78 -9.52
CA GLY A 8 -4.79 -62.44 -9.56
C GLY A 8 -6.29 -62.48 -9.27
N LYS A 9 -6.81 -61.46 -8.59
CA LYS A 9 -8.24 -61.13 -8.59
C LYS A 9 -8.47 -59.63 -8.71
N VAL A 10 -9.44 -59.35 -9.57
CA VAL A 10 -9.87 -58.10 -10.18
C VAL A 10 -10.66 -57.19 -9.22
N LYS A 11 -10.30 -55.90 -9.25
CA LYS A 11 -11.11 -54.66 -9.25
C LYS A 11 -12.52 -54.70 -8.63
N LYS A 12 -12.75 -53.87 -7.61
CA LYS A 12 -14.09 -53.32 -7.28
C LYS A 12 -14.06 -51.79 -7.31
N THR A 13 -14.39 -51.24 -8.47
CA THR A 13 -14.88 -49.87 -8.63
C THR A 13 -16.36 -49.85 -8.24
N GLY A 14 -16.68 -49.12 -7.16
CA GLY A 14 -18.05 -48.93 -6.68
C GLY A 14 -18.38 -47.45 -6.54
N THR A 15 -18.48 -46.74 -7.66
CA THR A 15 -19.19 -45.47 -7.75
C THR A 15 -20.68 -45.77 -7.89
N SER A 16 -21.40 -45.80 -6.77
CA SER A 16 -22.87 -45.77 -6.77
C SER A 16 -23.34 -44.32 -6.69
N SER A 17 -23.73 -43.79 -7.85
CA SER A 17 -24.53 -42.57 -7.97
C SER A 17 -25.95 -42.85 -7.45
N ALA A 18 -26.40 -42.11 -6.45
CA ALA A 18 -27.80 -42.05 -6.05
C ALA A 18 -28.20 -40.58 -5.95
N SER A 19 -29.13 -40.22 -6.82
CA SER A 19 -29.83 -38.95 -6.93
C SER A 19 -30.52 -38.61 -5.62
N GLY A 20 -29.98 -37.66 -4.87
CA GLY A 20 -30.58 -37.10 -3.68
C GLY A 20 -30.33 -35.60 -3.65
N CYS A 21 -31.42 -34.82 -3.72
CA CYS A 21 -31.42 -33.37 -3.56
C CYS A 21 -31.13 -33.02 -2.09
N GLY A 22 -29.93 -33.33 -1.62
CA GLY A 22 -29.55 -33.12 -0.23
C GLY A 22 -28.06 -33.28 -0.04
N LEU A 23 -27.42 -32.25 0.53
CA LEU A 23 -26.04 -32.33 0.96
C LEU A 23 -25.94 -33.41 2.05
N SER A 24 -25.17 -34.47 1.82
CA SER A 24 -24.90 -35.46 2.88
C SER A 24 -24.23 -34.80 4.08
N ARG A 25 -24.60 -35.18 5.32
CA ARG A 25 -23.96 -34.70 6.56
C ARG A 25 -22.43 -34.76 6.50
N ARG A 26 -21.90 -35.80 5.86
CA ARG A 26 -20.45 -35.97 5.65
C ARG A 26 -19.87 -34.93 4.69
N LYS A 27 -20.55 -34.67 3.57
CA LYS A 27 -20.16 -33.63 2.62
C LYS A 27 -20.28 -32.24 3.25
N PHE A 28 -21.32 -32.00 4.03
CA PHE A 28 -21.49 -30.77 4.79
C PHE A 28 -20.31 -30.53 5.73
N LEU A 29 -19.96 -31.52 6.59
CA LEU A 29 -18.82 -31.41 7.51
C LEU A 29 -17.48 -31.21 6.80
N PHE A 30 -17.26 -31.89 5.67
CA PHE A 30 -16.04 -31.70 4.89
C PHE A 30 -15.98 -30.31 4.23
N TYR A 31 -17.06 -29.84 3.61
CA TYR A 31 -17.08 -28.53 2.95
C TYR A 31 -17.08 -27.37 3.96
N SER A 32 -17.81 -27.47 5.07
CA SER A 32 -17.78 -26.45 6.13
C SER A 32 -16.42 -26.40 6.83
N GLY A 33 -15.78 -27.55 7.04
CA GLY A 33 -14.43 -27.63 7.62
C GLY A 33 -13.36 -26.94 6.76
N THR A 34 -13.45 -27.06 5.43
CA THR A 34 -12.52 -26.39 4.49
C THR A 34 -12.81 -24.90 4.28
N ALA A 35 -14.05 -24.46 4.50
CA ALA A 35 -14.42 -23.04 4.35
C ALA A 35 -13.73 -22.16 5.41
N LEU A 36 -13.53 -22.70 6.63
CA LEU A 36 -12.88 -21.98 7.72
C LEU A 36 -11.40 -21.72 7.47
N THR A 37 -10.70 -22.63 6.78
CA THR A 37 -9.27 -22.43 6.44
C THR A 37 -9.07 -21.51 5.24
N SER A 38 -10.02 -21.41 4.31
CA SER A 38 -9.93 -20.47 3.18
C SER A 38 -10.27 -19.02 3.54
N GLY A 39 -11.04 -18.78 4.61
CA GLY A 39 -11.49 -17.43 4.98
C GLY A 39 -10.36 -16.51 5.47
N THR A 40 -9.25 -17.06 5.94
CA THR A 40 -8.11 -16.28 6.48
C THR A 40 -7.24 -15.67 5.39
N VAL A 41 -7.32 -16.13 4.13
CA VAL A 41 -6.52 -15.61 3.01
C VAL A 41 -6.80 -14.12 2.79
N LEU A 42 -8.05 -13.69 2.98
CA LEU A 42 -8.44 -12.28 2.84
C LEU A 42 -7.81 -11.38 3.92
N LEU A 43 -7.50 -11.93 5.10
CA LEU A 43 -6.86 -11.21 6.20
C LEU A 43 -5.35 -11.00 5.97
N GLN A 44 -4.75 -11.78 5.08
CA GLN A 44 -3.32 -11.68 4.75
C GLN A 44 -3.04 -10.69 3.62
N ILE A 45 -4.07 -10.14 2.97
CA ILE A 45 -3.90 -9.11 1.94
C ILE A 45 -3.56 -7.79 2.64
N PRO A 46 -2.35 -7.22 2.41
CA PRO A 46 -1.97 -5.95 3.01
C PRO A 46 -3.00 -4.86 2.68
N GLY A 47 -3.55 -4.22 3.72
CA GLY A 47 -4.52 -3.14 3.58
C GLY A 47 -6.01 -3.53 3.71
N VAL A 48 -6.37 -4.82 3.69
CA VAL A 48 -7.79 -5.24 3.86
C VAL A 48 -8.29 -5.08 5.30
N LEU A 49 -7.40 -5.21 6.29
CA LEU A 49 -7.74 -5.03 7.71
C LEU A 49 -7.56 -3.61 8.23
N GLN A 50 -6.91 -2.74 7.45
CA GLN A 50 -6.58 -1.39 7.87
C GLN A 50 -7.44 -0.44 7.05
N ALA A 51 -8.68 -0.23 7.50
CA ALA A 51 -9.45 0.91 7.02
C ALA A 51 -8.68 2.17 7.43
N LYS A 52 -7.91 2.72 6.51
CA LYS A 52 -7.18 3.96 6.75
C LYS A 52 -8.22 5.06 6.89
N GLU A 53 -8.31 5.65 8.08
CA GLU A 53 -9.21 6.76 8.30
C GLU A 53 -8.88 7.90 7.32
N ALA A 54 -9.92 8.52 6.77
CA ALA A 54 -9.75 9.70 5.95
C ALA A 54 -9.29 10.85 6.85
N HIS A 55 -7.99 11.07 6.90
CA HIS A 55 -7.43 12.20 7.61
C HIS A 55 -7.52 13.46 6.73
N ILE A 56 -8.10 14.52 7.27
CA ILE A 56 -7.96 15.85 6.69
C ILE A 56 -6.48 16.24 6.83
N ALA A 57 -5.83 16.53 5.71
CA ALA A 57 -4.45 16.97 5.73
C ALA A 57 -4.35 18.34 6.42
N THR A 58 -3.86 18.35 7.65
CA THR A 58 -3.48 19.56 8.38
C THR A 58 -1.99 19.81 8.22
N TYR A 59 -1.63 21.05 7.90
CA TYR A 59 -0.26 21.46 7.69
C TYR A 59 0.20 22.43 8.78
N PRO A 60 1.41 22.24 9.33
CA PRO A 60 1.91 23.13 10.38
C PRO A 60 2.27 24.51 9.81
N GLN A 61 2.12 25.56 10.62
CA GLN A 61 2.73 26.86 10.35
C GLN A 61 4.16 26.84 10.91
N LYS A 62 5.16 26.76 10.02
CA LYS A 62 6.58 26.71 10.39
C LYS A 62 7.26 28.00 9.93
N LEU A 63 7.99 28.65 10.82
CA LEU A 63 8.85 29.78 10.45
C LEU A 63 10.07 29.24 9.69
N ILE A 64 10.20 29.58 8.41
CA ILE A 64 11.30 29.11 7.57
C ILE A 64 12.48 30.10 7.56
N ALA A 65 12.22 31.38 7.29
CA ALA A 65 13.24 32.43 7.23
C ALA A 65 12.61 33.81 7.38
N LYS A 66 13.42 34.83 7.70
CA LYS A 66 12.99 36.24 7.61
C LYS A 66 13.28 36.80 6.23
N MET A 67 12.42 37.69 5.75
CA MET A 67 12.57 38.34 4.44
C MET A 67 13.89 39.15 4.32
N SER A 68 14.39 39.69 5.43
CA SER A 68 15.66 40.43 5.50
C SER A 68 16.90 39.55 5.36
N GLU A 69 16.78 38.25 5.61
CA GLU A 69 17.89 37.29 5.55
C GLU A 69 18.02 36.66 4.15
N LEU A 70 17.01 36.79 3.30
CA LEU A 70 16.99 36.24 1.95
C LEU A 70 17.88 37.04 1.00
N LYS A 71 18.87 36.34 0.43
CA LYS A 71 19.76 36.86 -0.61
C LYS A 71 19.26 36.45 -1.99
N LEU A 72 19.52 37.29 -2.97
CA LEU A 72 19.17 37.04 -4.37
C LEU A 72 19.86 35.77 -4.86
N ASP A 73 19.10 34.88 -5.49
CA ASP A 73 19.55 33.61 -6.10
C ASP A 73 20.33 32.69 -5.15
N GLN A 74 20.13 32.84 -3.83
CA GLN A 74 20.70 31.93 -2.84
C GLN A 74 19.56 31.12 -2.19
N PRO A 75 19.49 29.81 -2.45
CA PRO A 75 18.46 28.96 -1.87
C PRO A 75 18.72 28.72 -0.37
N VAL A 76 17.64 28.78 0.41
CA VAL A 76 17.61 28.34 1.81
C VAL A 76 16.97 26.97 1.84
N ILE A 77 17.69 25.98 2.38
CA ILE A 77 17.21 24.60 2.51
C ILE A 77 16.46 24.45 3.83
N PHE A 78 15.29 23.81 3.80
CA PHE A 78 14.48 23.54 4.98
C PHE A 78 13.61 22.29 4.80
N ASN A 79 13.02 21.79 5.88
CA ASN A 79 12.09 20.66 5.84
C ASN A 79 10.66 21.12 6.13
N TYR A 80 9.71 20.65 5.30
CA TYR A 80 8.27 20.87 5.44
C TYR A 80 7.48 19.75 4.76
N PRO A 81 6.36 19.26 5.34
CA PRO A 81 5.72 19.73 6.58
C PRO A 81 6.36 19.21 7.87
N ASP A 82 7.10 18.11 7.79
CA ASP A 82 7.77 17.42 8.89
C ASP A 82 9.27 17.25 8.58
N ASP A 83 9.98 16.47 9.39
CA ASP A 83 11.41 16.17 9.20
C ASP A 83 11.65 14.81 8.49
N GLY A 84 10.67 14.32 7.73
CA GLY A 84 10.78 13.11 6.94
C GLY A 84 11.73 13.23 5.74
N ALA A 85 12.16 12.08 5.21
CA ALA A 85 13.13 12.02 4.11
C ALA A 85 12.65 12.70 2.81
N SER A 86 11.33 12.77 2.59
CA SER A 86 10.71 13.40 1.41
C SER A 86 10.30 14.86 1.63
N SER A 87 10.66 15.46 2.77
CA SER A 87 10.18 16.78 3.18
C SER A 87 11.18 17.90 2.89
N THR A 88 12.33 17.57 2.31
CA THR A 88 13.36 18.55 1.91
C THR A 88 12.83 19.51 0.85
N SER A 89 12.93 20.79 1.15
CA SER A 89 12.43 21.89 0.32
C SER A 89 13.46 23.01 0.24
N ILE A 90 13.35 23.83 -0.80
CA ILE A 90 14.15 25.03 -1.00
C ILE A 90 13.26 26.27 -1.05
N LEU A 91 13.73 27.36 -0.45
CA LEU A 91 13.16 28.70 -0.54
C LEU A 91 14.15 29.57 -1.30
N VAL A 92 13.71 30.25 -2.35
CA VAL A 92 14.59 31.07 -3.20
C VAL A 92 13.97 32.43 -3.46
N LYS A 93 14.83 33.47 -3.44
CA LYS A 93 14.50 34.82 -3.86
C LYS A 93 15.04 35.06 -5.27
N MET A 94 14.14 35.14 -6.24
CA MET A 94 14.46 35.15 -7.67
C MET A 94 14.81 36.55 -8.22
N GLY A 95 14.50 37.63 -7.49
CA GLY A 95 14.67 39.02 -7.96
C GLY A 95 13.75 39.46 -9.10
N GLN A 96 12.91 38.56 -9.59
CA GLN A 96 11.87 38.82 -10.57
C GLN A 96 10.55 38.23 -10.10
N LYS A 97 9.45 38.81 -10.57
CA LYS A 97 8.11 38.38 -10.18
C LYS A 97 7.87 36.92 -10.58
N ALA A 98 7.51 36.09 -9.61
CA ALA A 98 7.22 34.68 -9.78
C ALA A 98 5.72 34.37 -9.63
N GLY A 99 5.28 33.28 -10.25
CA GLY A 99 3.93 32.74 -10.05
C GLY A 99 3.79 32.24 -8.61
N GLY A 100 2.85 32.80 -7.85
CA GLY A 100 2.68 32.48 -6.43
C GLY A 100 3.75 33.09 -5.51
N GLY A 101 4.60 33.99 -6.03
CA GLY A 101 5.65 34.62 -5.23
C GLY A 101 5.11 35.52 -4.13
N VAL A 102 5.74 35.45 -2.96
CA VAL A 102 5.37 36.24 -1.76
C VAL A 102 6.24 37.50 -1.61
N GLY A 103 5.81 38.42 -0.74
CA GLY A 103 6.51 39.68 -0.48
C GLY A 103 6.16 40.81 -1.46
N LYS A 104 6.72 42.01 -1.24
CA LYS A 104 6.39 43.22 -2.02
C LYS A 104 6.67 43.05 -3.52
N GLN A 105 7.79 42.41 -3.85
CA GLN A 105 8.21 42.18 -5.24
C GLN A 105 7.62 40.89 -5.84
N ARG A 106 6.97 40.04 -5.02
CA ARG A 106 6.41 38.74 -5.42
C ARG A 106 7.47 37.83 -6.07
N ASP A 107 8.67 37.83 -5.51
CA ASP A 107 9.86 37.19 -6.07
C ASP A 107 10.40 36.03 -5.20
N VAL A 108 9.73 35.73 -4.09
CA VAL A 108 10.13 34.66 -3.17
C VAL A 108 9.20 33.47 -3.33
N VAL A 109 9.76 32.30 -3.64
CA VAL A 109 9.03 31.04 -3.87
C VAL A 109 9.69 29.88 -3.16
N ALA A 110 8.93 28.83 -2.86
CA ALA A 110 9.45 27.61 -2.26
C ALA A 110 8.90 26.37 -2.97
N PHE A 111 9.75 25.35 -3.08
CA PHE A 111 9.41 24.07 -3.72
C PHE A 111 10.06 22.91 -2.97
N ASN A 112 9.42 21.75 -3.03
CA ASN A 112 10.05 20.49 -2.61
C ASN A 112 11.14 20.12 -3.63
N THR A 113 12.27 19.60 -3.16
CA THR A 113 13.40 19.23 -4.02
C THR A 113 13.26 17.84 -4.65
N ILE A 114 12.32 17.04 -4.19
CA ILE A 114 12.08 15.68 -4.65
C ILE A 114 11.29 15.71 -5.97
N CYS A 115 11.82 15.01 -6.97
CA CYS A 115 11.17 14.89 -8.26
C CYS A 115 9.85 14.12 -8.12
N THR A 116 8.76 14.72 -8.59
CA THR A 116 7.42 14.13 -8.55
C THR A 116 7.25 12.91 -9.45
N HIS A 117 8.25 12.59 -10.29
CA HIS A 117 8.26 11.39 -11.11
C HIS A 117 8.54 10.14 -10.26
N GLN A 118 9.71 10.04 -9.63
CA GLN A 118 10.14 8.83 -8.91
C GLN A 118 10.89 9.08 -7.59
N GLY A 119 10.90 10.31 -7.07
CA GLY A 119 11.45 10.56 -5.73
C GLY A 119 12.94 10.89 -5.67
N GLY A 120 13.64 10.92 -6.81
CA GLY A 120 15.07 11.21 -6.90
C GLY A 120 15.74 10.40 -8.00
#